data_AF-A0A3B9VRI5-F1
#
_entry.id   AF-A0A3B9VRI5-F1
#
_cell.length_a   1.000
_cell.length_b   1.000
_cell.length_c   1.000
_cell.angle_alpha   90.00
_cell.angle_beta   90.00
_cell.angle_gamma   90.00
#
_symmetry.space_group_name_H-M   'P 1'
#
loop_
_entity.id
_entity.type
_entity.pdbx_description
1 polymer ?
#
loop_
_entity_poly.entity_id
_entity_poly.type
_entity_poly.pdbx_seq_one_letter_code
_entity_poly.pdbx_strand_id
1 'polypeptide(L)'
;AAKQFGCNKIALGHHYDDAVETFVMNLFQEGRIGCFSPVTYLSRKDLTMIRPLIFAPEREIASAVKKAGYPIVKSQCPVDGSTQREWTKNWLRQMEKEKKGITQRLFGAMKRGHISNW
;
A
#
# COMPACT_ATOMS: atom_id res chain seq x y z
N ALA A 1 18.90 -7.55 12.04
CA ALA A 1 17.67 -7.58 12.85
C ALA A 1 16.87 -8.86 12.63
N ALA A 2 15.90 -8.95 11.71
CA ALA A 2 14.93 -10.07 11.63
C ALA A 2 15.55 -11.49 11.71
N LYS A 3 16.57 -11.79 10.89
CA LYS A 3 17.27 -13.09 10.93
C LYS A 3 17.95 -13.39 12.27
N GLN A 4 18.48 -12.38 12.95
CA GLN A 4 19.13 -12.55 14.26
C GLN A 4 18.13 -12.98 15.34
N PHE A 5 16.85 -12.65 15.16
CA PHE A 5 15.76 -13.08 16.03
C PHE A 5 15.09 -14.39 15.55
N GLY A 6 15.68 -15.11 14.58
CA GLY A 6 15.11 -16.35 14.04
C GLY A 6 13.86 -16.15 13.16
N CYS A 7 13.51 -14.91 12.80
CA CYS A 7 12.34 -14.65 11.97
C CYS A 7 12.57 -15.14 10.52
N ASN A 8 11.52 -15.71 9.92
CA ASN A 8 11.49 -16.09 8.49
C ASN A 8 10.67 -15.12 7.62
N LYS A 9 9.98 -14.16 8.24
CA LYS A 9 9.09 -13.20 7.57
C LYS A 9 9.27 -11.79 8.10
N ILE A 10 8.96 -10.82 7.24
CA ILE A 10 8.82 -9.40 7.59
C ILE A 10 7.42 -8.96 7.16
N ALA A 11 6.60 -8.51 8.10
CA ALA A 11 5.29 -7.93 7.80
C ALA A 11 5.42 -6.42 7.63
N LEU A 12 4.93 -5.89 6.51
CA LEU A 12 4.82 -4.45 6.27
C LEU A 12 3.36 -4.02 6.35
N GLY A 13 3.12 -2.85 6.93
CA GLY A 13 1.79 -2.27 7.13
C GLY A 13 1.12 -1.70 5.87
N HIS A 14 1.59 -2.08 4.67
CA HIS A 14 0.99 -1.61 3.43
C HIS A 14 -0.45 -2.07 3.32
N HIS A 15 -1.34 -1.13 3.02
CA HIS A 15 -2.77 -1.35 2.96
C HIS A 15 -3.32 -1.23 1.53
N TYR A 16 -4.63 -1.40 1.39
CA TYR A 16 -5.34 -1.33 0.11
C TYR A 16 -5.02 -0.04 -0.66
N ASP A 17 -5.11 1.11 0.00
CA ASP A 17 -4.91 2.42 -0.63
C ASP A 17 -3.45 2.59 -1.13
N ASP A 18 -2.44 2.15 -0.35
CA ASP A 18 -1.02 2.21 -0.75
C ASP A 18 -0.76 1.49 -2.09
N ALA A 19 -1.47 0.38 -2.32
CA ALA A 19 -1.33 -0.39 -3.54
C ALA A 19 -1.89 0.33 -4.76
N VAL A 20 -3.06 0.96 -4.61
CA VAL A 20 -3.69 1.72 -5.69
C VAL A 20 -2.90 3.00 -5.96
N GLU A 21 -2.46 3.70 -4.92
CA GLU A 21 -1.57 4.86 -5.04
C GLU A 21 -0.28 4.50 -5.77
N THR A 22 0.38 3.41 -5.37
CA THR A 22 1.62 2.94 -6.03
C THR A 22 1.38 2.57 -7.49
N PHE A 23 0.25 1.92 -7.80
CA PHE A 23 -0.11 1.58 -9.18
C PHE A 23 -0.30 2.84 -10.04
N VAL A 24 -1.04 3.83 -9.54
CA VAL A 24 -1.26 5.09 -10.26
C VAL A 24 0.02 5.89 -10.41
N MET A 25 0.86 5.95 -9.37
CA MET A 25 2.17 6.59 -9.45
C MET A 25 3.03 5.96 -10.55
N ASN A 26 3.16 4.64 -10.56
CA ASN A 26 3.93 3.93 -11.59
C ASN A 26 3.36 4.17 -12.99
N LEU A 27 2.04 4.16 -13.13
CA LEU A 27 1.38 4.35 -14.42
C LEU A 27 1.59 5.77 -14.97
N PHE A 28 1.36 6.79 -14.16
CA PHE A 28 1.36 8.19 -14.64
C PHE A 28 2.74 8.82 -14.68
N GLN A 29 3.67 8.40 -13.82
CA GLN A 29 4.98 9.04 -13.70
C GLN A 29 6.08 8.22 -14.37
N GLU A 30 5.98 6.89 -14.30
CA GLU A 30 6.99 6.00 -14.88
C GLU A 30 6.52 5.39 -16.21
N GLY A 31 5.25 5.58 -16.61
CA GLY A 31 4.67 4.93 -17.79
C GLY A 31 4.62 3.40 -17.64
N ARG A 32 4.63 2.89 -16.41
CA ARG A 32 4.82 1.46 -16.12
C ARG A 32 3.60 0.86 -15.44
N ILE A 33 3.13 -0.26 -15.98
CA ILE A 33 2.12 -1.09 -15.33
C ILE A 33 2.81 -1.92 -14.25
N GLY A 34 2.56 -1.60 -12.97
CA GLY A 34 3.13 -2.38 -11.88
C GLY A 34 2.74 -1.86 -10.51
N CYS A 35 2.85 -2.73 -9.51
CA CYS A 35 2.74 -2.41 -8.09
C CYS A 35 3.70 -3.32 -7.30
N PHE A 36 3.73 -3.22 -5.99
CA PHE A 36 4.39 -4.23 -5.16
C PHE A 36 3.51 -5.48 -5.05
N SER A 37 4.10 -6.68 -4.88
CA SER A 37 3.34 -7.93 -4.69
C SER A 37 2.83 -8.09 -3.25
N PRO A 38 1.70 -8.74 -2.98
CA PRO A 38 1.28 -9.07 -1.61
C PRO A 38 2.31 -9.88 -0.81
N VAL A 39 3.06 -10.75 -1.50
CA VAL A 39 4.11 -11.60 -0.94
C VAL A 39 5.36 -11.47 -1.79
N THR A 40 6.52 -11.26 -1.18
CA THR A 40 7.79 -11.15 -1.91
C THR A 40 8.86 -11.94 -1.20
N TYR A 41 9.44 -12.94 -1.87
CA TYR A 41 10.61 -13.64 -1.36
C TYR A 41 11.88 -12.83 -1.63
N LEU A 42 12.58 -12.46 -0.56
CA LEU A 42 13.84 -11.71 -0.58
C LEU A 42 15.01 -12.69 -0.58
N SER A 43 15.32 -13.25 -1.75
CA SER A 43 16.35 -14.31 -1.90
C SER A 43 17.70 -13.96 -1.26
N ARG A 44 18.18 -12.72 -1.44
CA ARG A 44 19.45 -12.24 -0.86
C ARG A 44 19.48 -12.23 0.68
N LYS A 45 18.31 -12.23 1.32
CA LYS A 45 18.16 -12.19 2.78
C LYS A 45 17.54 -13.47 3.33
N ASP A 46 17.09 -14.38 2.46
CA ASP A 46 16.30 -15.57 2.78
C ASP A 46 15.14 -15.24 3.75
N LEU A 47 14.33 -14.25 3.37
CA LEU A 47 13.18 -13.78 4.14
C LEU A 47 11.97 -13.59 3.22
N THR A 48 10.77 -13.85 3.74
CA THR A 48 9.54 -13.56 3.01
C THR A 48 8.91 -12.27 3.53
N MET A 49 8.82 -11.25 2.68
CA MET A 49 8.07 -10.04 2.98
C MET A 49 6.59 -10.25 2.69
N ILE A 50 5.73 -9.90 3.64
CA ILE A 50 4.27 -10.02 3.54
C ILE A 50 3.60 -8.69 3.82
N ARG A 51 2.41 -8.48 3.23
CA ARG A 51 1.59 -7.27 3.42
C ARG A 51 0.19 -7.67 3.89
N PRO A 52 -0.01 -7.93 5.19
CA PRO A 52 -1.26 -8.51 5.69
C PRO A 52 -2.49 -7.61 5.51
N LEU A 53 -2.28 -6.30 5.46
CA LEU A 53 -3.36 -5.30 5.37
C LEU A 53 -3.73 -4.94 3.93
N ILE A 54 -3.18 -5.66 2.94
CA ILE A 54 -3.25 -5.27 1.53
C ILE A 54 -4.67 -5.23 0.94
N PHE A 55 -5.63 -5.85 1.62
CA PHE A 55 -7.05 -5.81 1.26
C PHE A 55 -7.89 -4.88 2.15
N ALA A 56 -7.28 -4.28 3.18
CA ALA A 56 -7.96 -3.43 4.15
C ALA A 56 -7.83 -1.94 3.76
N PRO A 57 -8.94 -1.21 3.56
CA PRO A 57 -8.90 0.24 3.34
C PRO A 57 -8.33 1.00 4.54
N GLU A 58 -7.59 2.09 4.29
CA GLU A 58 -6.98 2.96 5.31
C GLU A 58 -8.03 3.42 6.34
N ARG A 59 -9.23 3.79 5.88
CA ARG A 59 -10.34 4.22 6.75
C ARG A 59 -10.77 3.15 7.76
N GLU A 60 -10.70 1.88 7.38
CA GLU A 60 -11.14 0.75 8.21
C GLU A 60 -10.07 0.41 9.24
N ILE A 61 -8.79 0.45 8.82
CA ILE A 61 -7.64 0.34 9.72
C ILE A 61 -7.69 1.46 10.76
N ALA A 62 -7.87 2.72 10.33
CA ALA A 62 -7.97 3.86 11.23
C ALA A 62 -9.13 3.73 12.23
N SER A 63 -10.29 3.25 11.78
CA SER A 63 -11.43 2.97 12.66
C SER A 63 -11.11 1.89 13.70
N ALA A 64 -10.48 0.80 13.28
CA ALA A 64 -10.09 -0.30 14.16
C ALA A 64 -9.06 0.14 15.21
N VAL A 65 -8.03 0.88 14.80
CA VAL A 65 -7.01 1.46 15.69
C VAL A 65 -7.64 2.37 16.74
N LYS A 66 -8.55 3.26 16.33
CA LYS A 66 -9.26 4.16 17.25
C LYS A 66 -10.12 3.39 18.25
N LYS A 67 -10.85 2.36 17.81
CA LYS A 67 -11.69 1.53 18.69
C LYS A 67 -10.86 0.72 19.69
N ALA A 68 -9.71 0.22 19.27
CA ALA A 68 -8.80 -0.55 20.11
C ALA A 68 -7.98 0.31 21.08
N GLY A 69 -8.00 1.64 20.93
CA GLY A 69 -7.22 2.55 21.77
C GLY A 69 -5.70 2.46 21.55
N TYR A 70 -5.26 2.01 20.38
CA TYR A 70 -3.83 1.91 20.09
C TYR A 70 -3.22 3.30 19.86
N PRO A 71 -2.00 3.55 20.37
CA PRO A 71 -1.30 4.81 20.12
C PRO A 71 -0.88 4.91 18.65
N ILE A 72 -1.07 6.08 18.05
CA ILE A 72 -0.64 6.38 16.68
C ILE A 72 0.68 7.13 16.75
N VAL A 73 1.74 6.52 16.22
CA VAL A 73 3.05 7.16 16.06
C VAL A 73 3.08 7.84 14.69
N LYS A 74 3.20 9.18 14.68
CA LYS A 74 3.40 9.92 13.43
C LYS A 74 4.83 9.73 12.93
N SER A 75 4.99 9.67 11.62
CA SER A 75 6.30 9.66 10.96
C SER A 75 7.07 10.93 11.31
N GLN A 76 8.37 10.82 11.55
CA GLN A 76 9.28 11.95 11.77
C GLN A 76 9.90 12.47 10.46
N CYS A 77 9.43 12.01 9.30
CA CYS A 77 10.03 12.37 8.01
C CYS A 77 9.81 13.87 7.70
N PRO A 78 10.86 14.68 7.51
CA PRO A 78 10.74 16.12 7.30
C PRO A 78 10.19 16.51 5.91
N VAL A 79 10.07 15.58 4.97
CA VAL A 79 9.47 15.77 3.63
C VAL A 79 8.06 15.17 3.51
N ASP A 80 7.45 14.80 4.63
CA ASP A 80 6.07 14.31 4.67
C ASP A 80 5.10 15.46 4.29
N GLY A 81 4.43 15.34 3.15
CA GLY A 81 3.42 16.30 2.67
C GLY A 81 3.70 17.01 1.32
N SER A 82 4.90 16.90 0.76
CA SER A 82 5.25 17.48 -0.57
C SER A 82 5.76 16.42 -1.55
N THR A 83 5.15 15.23 -1.50
CA THR A 83 5.57 14.08 -2.31
C THR A 83 4.57 13.75 -3.40
N GLN A 84 5.06 13.06 -4.42
CA GLN A 84 4.24 12.47 -5.48
C GLN A 84 3.15 11.51 -4.97
N ARG A 85 3.36 10.91 -3.79
CA ARG A 85 2.37 10.08 -3.13
C ARG A 85 1.20 10.91 -2.61
N GLU A 86 1.48 12.05 -1.96
CA GLU A 86 0.44 12.95 -1.47
C GLU A 86 -0.41 13.52 -2.61
N TRP A 87 0.23 13.91 -3.72
CA TRP A 87 -0.49 14.32 -4.93
C TRP A 87 -1.42 13.20 -5.44
N THR A 88 -0.91 11.97 -5.55
CA THR A 88 -1.68 10.82 -6.05
C THR A 88 -2.87 10.49 -5.14
N LYS A 89 -2.65 10.54 -3.82
CA LYS A 89 -3.69 10.33 -2.81
C LYS A 89 -4.81 11.36 -2.94
N ASN A 90 -4.47 12.64 -3.09
CA ASN A 90 -5.45 13.71 -3.26
C ASN A 90 -6.19 13.61 -4.60
N TRP A 91 -5.48 13.26 -5.68
CA TRP A 91 -6.10 13.00 -6.98
C TRP A 91 -7.09 11.84 -6.92
N LEU A 92 -6.71 10.70 -6.33
CA LEU A 92 -7.62 9.55 -6.15
C LEU A 92 -8.85 9.91 -5.33
N ARG A 93 -8.69 10.69 -4.25
CA ARG A 93 -9.82 11.20 -3.45
C ARG A 93 -10.77 12.08 -4.25
N GLN A 94 -10.24 12.93 -5.13
CA GLN A 94 -11.07 13.73 -6.03
C GLN A 94 -11.82 12.85 -7.02
N MET A 95 -11.12 11.91 -7.67
CA MET A 95 -11.72 11.00 -8.63
C MET A 95 -12.79 10.11 -8.01
N GLU A 96 -12.65 9.70 -6.74
CA GLU A 96 -13.66 8.93 -6.03
C GLU A 96 -14.96 9.74 -5.82
N LYS A 97 -14.86 11.08 -5.67
CA LYS A 97 -16.04 11.97 -5.60
C LYS A 97 -16.73 12.09 -6.96
N GLU A 98 -15.96 12.22 -8.03
CA GLU A 98 -16.49 12.36 -9.39
C GLU A 98 -17.04 11.04 -9.96
N LYS A 99 -16.38 9.93 -9.64
CA LYS A 99 -16.65 8.58 -10.16
C LYS A 99 -16.51 7.55 -9.05
N LYS A 100 -17.54 7.43 -8.21
CA LYS A 100 -17.61 6.45 -7.11
C LYS A 100 -17.16 5.04 -7.54
N GLY A 101 -16.32 4.42 -6.72
CA GLY A 101 -15.71 3.11 -6.92
C GLY A 101 -14.50 3.09 -7.84
N ILE A 102 -13.88 4.23 -8.18
CA ILE A 102 -12.72 4.23 -9.09
C ILE A 102 -11.55 3.47 -8.49
N THR A 103 -11.26 3.68 -7.19
CA THR A 103 -10.18 2.99 -6.49
C THR A 103 -10.43 1.48 -6.45
N GLN A 104 -11.69 1.07 -6.25
CA GLN A 104 -12.10 -0.34 -6.29
C GLN A 104 -11.94 -0.96 -7.67
N ARG A 105 -12.28 -0.23 -8.73
CA ARG A 105 -12.10 -0.70 -10.11
C ARG A 105 -10.62 -0.84 -10.46
N LEU A 106 -9.78 0.11 -10.06
CA LEU A 106 -8.33 0.05 -10.25
C LEU A 106 -7.73 -1.15 -9.54
N PHE A 107 -8.03 -1.32 -8.25
CA PHE A 107 -7.58 -2.48 -7.48
C PHE A 107 -8.06 -3.81 -8.09
N GLY A 108 -9.33 -3.87 -8.50
CA GLY A 108 -9.88 -5.04 -9.17
C GLY A 108 -9.20 -5.34 -10.51
N ALA A 109 -8.79 -4.30 -11.25
CA ALA A 109 -8.02 -4.47 -12.49
C ALA A 109 -6.62 -5.02 -12.21
N MET A 110 -5.94 -4.53 -11.17
CA MET A 110 -4.64 -5.08 -10.76
C MET A 110 -4.72 -6.58 -10.47
N LYS A 111 -5.74 -6.99 -9.69
CA LYS A 111 -5.99 -8.41 -9.37
C LYS A 111 -6.29 -9.25 -10.62
N ARG A 112 -7.26 -8.83 -11.43
CA ARG A 112 -7.68 -9.60 -12.62
C ARG A 112 -6.59 -9.66 -13.69
N GLY A 113 -5.74 -8.64 -13.76
CA GLY A 113 -4.60 -8.58 -14.67
C GLY A 113 -3.34 -9.27 -14.13
N HIS A 114 -3.37 -9.84 -12.92
CA HIS A 114 -2.20 -10.43 -12.25
C HIS A 114 -0.98 -9.50 -12.19
N ILE A 115 -1.24 -8.19 -12.12
CA ILE A 115 -0.19 -7.17 -12.15
C ILE A 115 0.69 -7.37 -10.93
N SER A 116 1.98 -7.69 -11.11
CA SER A 116 2.92 -7.88 -10.00
C SER A 116 2.55 -9.01 -9.04
N ASN A 117 2.04 -10.12 -9.57
CA ASN A 117 1.66 -11.34 -8.83
C ASN A 117 0.53 -11.09 -7.81
N TRP A 118 -0.51 -10.40 -8.25
CA TRP A 118 -1.75 -10.15 -7.51
C TRP A 118 -2.84 -11.18 -7.83
#